data_AF-A0A8T6Q0Q3-F1
#
_entry.id   AF-A0A8T6Q0Q3-F1
#
_cell.length_a   1.000
_cell.length_b   1.000
_cell.length_c   1.000
_cell.angle_alpha   90.00
_cell.angle_beta   90.00
_cell.angle_gamma   90.00
#
_symmetry.space_group_name_H-M   'P 1'
#
loop_
_entity.id
_entity.type
_entity.pdbx_description
1 polymer ?
#
loop_
_entity_poly.entity_id
_entity_poly.type
_entity_poly.pdbx_seq_one_letter_code
_entity_poly.pdbx_strand_id
1 'polypeptide(L)'
;MSKKTTIETHDISESWWGLRRSVSACVGARLVQEGNRLHYLADRANFNGQFCDADLRHLDQSFPVLMKQLELMLTSGELNPRHQ
;
A
#
# COMPACT_ATOMS: atom_id res chain seq x y z
N MET A 1 12.24 -32.10 24.09
CA MET A 1 12.90 -31.10 23.22
C MET A 1 11.95 -29.92 22.98
N SER A 2 11.93 -28.96 23.91
CA SER A 2 11.14 -27.73 23.80
C SER A 2 11.83 -26.74 22.86
N LYS A 3 11.15 -26.32 21.79
CA LYS A 3 11.64 -25.28 20.89
C LYS A 3 11.20 -23.93 21.48
N LYS A 4 12.18 -23.16 21.94
CA LYS A 4 12.02 -21.82 22.50
C LYS A 4 11.83 -20.83 21.35
N THR A 5 10.64 -20.25 21.24
CA THR A 5 10.34 -19.20 20.26
C THR A 5 10.94 -17.88 20.72
N THR A 6 12.02 -17.44 20.06
CA THR A 6 12.60 -16.11 20.25
C THR A 6 11.71 -15.11 19.52
N ILE A 7 11.03 -14.25 20.28
CA ILE A 7 10.32 -13.08 19.76
C ILE A 7 11.38 -12.01 19.54
N GLU A 8 11.78 -11.81 18.28
CA GLU A 8 12.64 -10.69 17.91
C GLU A 8 11.80 -9.40 17.89
N THR A 9 11.87 -8.67 18.99
CA THR A 9 11.43 -7.28 19.09
C THR A 9 12.36 -6.41 18.25
N HIS A 10 12.03 -6.22 16.97
CA HIS A 10 12.73 -5.26 16.13
C HIS A 10 12.19 -3.85 16.37
N ASP A 11 13.11 -3.07 16.91
CA ASP A 11 13.27 -1.63 16.93
C ASP A 11 12.28 -0.82 16.08
N ILE A 12 11.59 0.09 16.76
CA ILE A 12 10.45 0.85 16.33
C ILE A 12 10.97 2.19 15.77
N SER A 13 11.73 2.16 14.67
CA SER A 13 12.32 3.39 14.09
C SER A 13 11.85 3.73 12.66
N GLU A 14 11.03 2.90 12.02
CA GLU A 14 10.46 3.25 10.71
C GLU A 14 8.99 3.64 10.87
N SER A 15 8.69 4.88 10.47
CA SER A 15 7.34 5.46 10.48
C SER A 15 6.45 4.71 9.50
N TRP A 16 5.83 3.64 10.00
CA TRP A 16 5.01 2.70 9.25
C TRP A 16 3.61 3.29 9.00
N TRP A 17 3.31 3.66 7.76
CA TRP A 17 2.00 4.22 7.35
C TRP A 17 0.98 3.17 6.86
N GLY A 18 1.21 1.87 7.09
CA GLY A 18 0.38 0.76 6.57
C GLY A 18 -0.28 -0.12 7.65
N LEU A 19 -1.17 -1.04 7.27
CA LEU A 19 -1.76 -2.03 8.18
C LEU A 19 -0.77 -3.20 8.40
N ARG A 20 -0.42 -3.53 9.65
CA ARG A 20 0.48 -4.68 9.96
C ARG A 20 -0.14 -5.99 9.47
N ARG A 21 0.40 -6.57 8.39
CA ARG A 21 0.12 -7.94 7.95
C ARG A 21 1.40 -8.76 7.96
N SER A 22 1.30 -9.99 8.44
CA SER A 22 2.40 -10.94 8.62
C SER A 22 2.85 -11.65 7.32
N VAL A 23 2.46 -11.17 6.13
CA VAL A 23 2.66 -11.88 4.86
C VAL A 23 2.94 -10.89 3.72
N SER A 24 4.02 -11.19 2.99
CA SER A 24 4.41 -10.72 1.65
C SER A 24 4.67 -9.22 1.48
N ALA A 25 5.53 -8.92 0.51
CA ALA A 25 5.95 -7.56 0.22
C ALA A 25 4.73 -6.62 0.00
N CYS A 26 4.78 -5.44 0.60
CA CYS A 26 3.70 -4.46 0.64
C CYS A 26 4.09 -3.21 -0.14
N VAL A 27 3.19 -2.71 -0.98
CA VAL A 27 3.34 -1.41 -1.64
C VAL A 27 2.42 -0.41 -0.95
N GLY A 28 3.02 0.61 -0.34
CA GLY A 28 2.31 1.77 0.17
C GLY A 28 2.53 2.95 -0.77
N ALA A 29 1.48 3.67 -1.12
CA ALA A 29 1.61 4.90 -1.89
C ALA A 29 0.67 5.96 -1.34
N ARG A 30 1.18 7.19 -1.22
CA ARG A 30 0.34 8.36 -0.93
C ARG A 30 -0.09 8.99 -2.25
N LEU A 31 -1.35 8.78 -2.60
CA LEU A 31 -1.97 9.41 -3.76
C LEU A 31 -2.37 10.85 -3.42
N VAL A 32 -2.16 11.76 -4.37
CA VAL A 32 -2.64 13.15 -4.25
C VAL A 32 -3.98 13.24 -4.96
N GLN A 33 -5.01 13.67 -4.24
CA GLN A 33 -6.34 13.84 -4.79
C GLN A 33 -6.54 15.28 -5.25
N GLU A 34 -6.91 15.47 -6.53
CA GLU A 34 -7.34 16.75 -7.08
C GLU A 34 -8.79 16.59 -7.60
N GLY A 35 -9.77 17.04 -6.81
CA GLY A 35 -11.18 16.77 -7.09
C GLY A 35 -11.47 15.27 -7.06
N ASN A 36 -11.86 14.69 -8.20
CA ASN A 36 -12.11 13.26 -8.35
C ASN A 36 -10.97 12.50 -9.06
N ARG A 37 -9.84 13.16 -9.29
CA ARG A 37 -8.65 12.55 -9.89
C ARG A 37 -7.62 12.17 -8.83
N LEU A 38 -6.92 11.06 -9.05
CA LEU A 38 -5.85 10.59 -8.18
C LEU A 38 -4.53 10.62 -8.93
N HIS A 39 -3.56 11.31 -8.34
CA HIS A 39 -2.21 11.44 -8.85
C HIS A 39 -1.30 10.51 -8.05
N TYR A 40 -0.70 9.56 -8.75
CA TYR A 40 0.36 8.74 -8.18
C TYR A 40 1.69 9.50 -8.26
N LEU A 41 2.37 9.57 -7.12
CA LEU A 41 3.68 10.19 -6.97
C LEU A 41 4.66 9.12 -6.52
N ALA A 42 5.62 8.78 -7.38
CA ALA A 42 6.61 7.75 -7.09
C ALA A 42 7.50 8.13 -5.90
N ASP A 43 7.74 9.43 -5.66
CA ASP A 43 8.46 9.93 -4.47
C ASP A 43 7.71 9.67 -3.15
N ARG A 44 6.42 9.36 -3.23
CA ARG A 44 5.56 9.03 -2.08
C ARG A 44 5.09 7.59 -2.08
N ALA A 45 5.73 6.75 -2.88
CA ALA A 45 5.53 5.31 -2.87
C ALA A 45 6.69 4.64 -2.13
N ASN A 46 6.37 3.70 -1.26
CA ASN A 46 7.33 2.87 -0.58
C ASN A 46 7.00 1.39 -0.82
N PHE A 47 8.04 0.62 -1.10
CA PHE A 47 7.97 -0.83 -1.27
C PHE A 47 8.61 -1.44 -0.04
N ASN A 48 7.83 -2.14 0.78
CA ASN A 48 8.36 -2.87 1.93
C ASN A 48 8.41 -4.37 1.65
N GLY A 49 9.55 -5.01 1.85
CA GLY A 49 9.75 -6.43 1.59
C GLY A 49 10.26 -6.74 0.18
N GLN A 50 10.44 -8.02 -0.12
CA GLN A 50 11.05 -8.49 -1.36
C GLN A 50 9.95 -8.89 -2.37
N PHE A 51 9.82 -8.13 -3.45
CA PHE A 51 8.94 -8.45 -4.57
C PHE A 51 9.69 -9.33 -5.58
N CYS A 52 9.03 -10.36 -6.13
CA CYS A 52 9.56 -11.05 -7.30
C CYS A 52 9.15 -10.32 -8.59
N ASP A 53 9.84 -10.59 -9.70
CA ASP A 53 9.53 -9.96 -11.00
C ASP A 53 8.08 -10.21 -11.44
N ALA A 54 7.51 -11.38 -11.10
CA ALA A 54 6.12 -11.67 -11.40
C ALA A 54 5.17 -10.75 -10.61
N ASP A 55 5.44 -10.53 -9.33
CA ASP A 55 4.64 -9.64 -8.48
C ASP A 55 4.74 -8.18 -8.95
N LEU A 56 5.93 -7.73 -9.35
CA LEU A 56 6.12 -6.38 -9.92
C LEU A 56 5.34 -6.19 -11.21
N ARG A 57 5.34 -7.20 -12.12
CA ARG A 57 4.54 -7.15 -13.35
C ARG A 57 3.04 -7.17 -13.06
N HIS A 58 2.61 -7.96 -12.08
CA HIS A 58 1.22 -7.98 -11.64
C HIS A 58 0.80 -6.64 -11.04
N LEU A 59 1.66 -6.02 -10.24
CA LEU A 59 1.41 -4.70 -9.70
C LEU A 59 1.30 -3.65 -10.81
N ASP A 60 2.24 -3.63 -11.76
CA ASP A 60 2.23 -2.67 -12.87
C ASP A 60 0.95 -2.78 -13.74
N GLN A 61 0.40 -3.98 -13.87
CA GLN A 61 -0.87 -4.21 -14.57
C GLN A 61 -2.10 -3.85 -13.72
N SER A 62 -2.07 -4.15 -12.42
CA SER A 62 -3.22 -3.98 -11.53
C SER A 62 -3.34 -2.55 -11.00
N PHE A 63 -2.21 -1.84 -10.89
CA PHE A 63 -2.14 -0.51 -10.30
C PHE A 63 -2.96 0.54 -11.09
N PRO A 64 -2.89 0.63 -12.43
CA PRO A 64 -3.75 1.53 -13.20
C PRO A 64 -5.24 1.21 -13.04
N VAL A 65 -5.60 -0.07 -12.92
CA VAL A 65 -6.99 -0.51 -12.71
C VAL A 65 -7.49 -0.07 -11.33
N LEU A 66 -6.69 -0.29 -10.29
CA LEU A 66 -6.97 0.17 -8.93
C LEU A 66 -7.10 1.69 -8.86
N MET A 67 -6.20 2.44 -9.50
CA MET A 67 -6.27 3.90 -9.59
C MET A 67 -7.59 4.35 -10.21
N LYS A 68 -7.99 3.75 -11.34
CA LYS A 68 -9.25 4.08 -12.01
C LYS A 68 -10.47 3.75 -11.16
N GLN A 69 -10.44 2.62 -10.46
CA GLN A 69 -11.53 2.23 -9.57
C GLN A 69 -11.65 3.20 -8.40
N LEU A 70 -10.54 3.65 -7.80
CA LEU A 70 -10.55 4.66 -6.75
C LEU A 70 -11.06 6.02 -7.23
N GLU A 71 -10.66 6.47 -8.43
CA GLU A 71 -11.21 7.69 -9.06
C GLU A 71 -12.74 7.58 -9.28
N LEU A 72 -13.22 6.41 -9.70
CA LEU A 72 -14.64 6.14 -9.88
C LEU A 72 -15.39 6.19 -8.54
N MET A 73 -14.84 5.57 -7.50
CA MET A 73 -15.42 5.58 -6.15
C MET A 73 -15.42 6.99 -5.53
N LEU A 74 -14.42 7.81 -5.84
CA LEU A 74 -14.43 9.24 -5.49
C LEU A 74 -15.51 10.01 -6.26
N THR A 75 -15.77 9.65 -7.51
CA THR A 75 -16.81 10.27 -8.35
C THR A 75 -18.22 9.86 -7.90
N SER A 76 -18.41 8.61 -7.50
CA SER A 76 -19.69 8.11 -6.98
C SER A 76 -19.97 8.57 -5.54
N GLY A 77 -18.96 9.09 -4.84
CA GLY A 77 -19.07 9.50 -3.44
C GLY A 77 -18.98 8.36 -2.43
N GLU A 78 -18.68 7.14 -2.90
CA GLU A 78 -18.44 5.96 -2.06
C GLU A 78 -17.13 6.10 -1.28
N LEU A 79 -16.12 6.71 -1.90
CA LEU A 79 -14.91 7.15 -1.22
C LEU A 79 -15.10 8.61 -0.82
N ASN A 80 -15.26 8.88 0.48
CA ASN A 80 -15.45 10.24 0.99
C ASN A 80 -14.20 10.73 1.72
N PRO A 81 -13.45 11.72 1.19
CA PRO A 81 -12.21 12.19 1.79
C PRO A 81 -12.37 12.77 3.20
N ARG A 82 -13.61 13.08 3.59
CA ARG A 82 -13.94 13.73 4.87
C ARG A 82 -14.37 12.74 5.95
N HIS A 83 -14.57 11.47 5.61
CA HIS A 83 -15.07 10.44 6.53
C HIS A 83 -14.02 9.33 6.63
N GLN A 84 -13.42 9.19 7.82
CA GLN A 84 -12.37 8.22 8.12
C GLN A 84 -12.90 7.12 9.04
#